data_AF-A0A429G5A8-F1
#
_entry.id   AF-A0A429G5A8-F1
#
_cell.length_a   1.000
_cell.length_b   1.000
_cell.length_c   1.000
_cell.angle_alpha   90.00
_cell.angle_beta   90.00
_cell.angle_gamma   90.00
#
_symmetry.space_group_name_H-M   'P 1'
#
loop_
_entity.id
_entity.type
_entity.pdbx_description
1 polymer ?
#
loop_
_entity_poly.entity_id
_entity_poly.type
_entity_poly.pdbx_seq_one_letter_code
_entity_poly.pdbx_strand_id
1 'polypeptide(L)'
;MKFLEDCVYQTNEEFLMLLEEFESESERHQRARDLCRMSGYLRFLFFETLHENVQDARGGDLRTLICGIPLVVMRSVELCESSANVEERELACDVMRDTLYLALIVARKFGKDEGILNILSELIVKSDQGSVDEISILAKEFSSSFIKLFR
;
A
#
# COMPACT_ATOMS: atom_id res chain seq x y z
N MET A 1 -7.73 11.49 7.86
CA MET A 1 -8.80 11.08 6.91
C MET A 1 -8.88 11.94 5.65
N LYS A 2 -8.72 13.28 5.70
CA LYS A 2 -8.77 14.13 4.48
C LYS A 2 -7.76 13.74 3.38
N PHE A 3 -6.55 13.33 3.75
CA PHE A 3 -5.49 12.94 2.81
C PHE A 3 -5.84 11.68 1.99
N LEU A 4 -6.44 10.66 2.61
CA LEU A 4 -6.84 9.42 1.92
C LEU A 4 -7.99 9.66 0.93
N GLU A 5 -8.95 10.52 1.29
CA GLU A 5 -10.01 10.96 0.39
C GLU A 5 -9.41 11.72 -0.80
N ASP A 6 -8.45 12.61 -0.56
CA ASP A 6 -7.73 13.35 -1.61
C ASP A 6 -6.88 12.41 -2.50
N CYS A 7 -6.41 11.28 -1.98
CA CYS A 7 -5.62 10.29 -2.72
C CYS A 7 -6.45 9.52 -3.76
N VAL A 8 -7.72 9.18 -3.47
CA VAL A 8 -8.61 8.53 -4.44
C VAL A 8 -8.75 9.38 -5.70
N TYR A 9 -8.86 10.70 -5.57
CA TYR A 9 -8.97 11.61 -6.72
C TYR A 9 -7.67 11.80 -7.50
N GLN A 10 -6.55 11.26 -7.02
CA GLN A 10 -5.22 11.40 -7.62
C GLN A 10 -4.73 10.12 -8.29
N THR A 11 -5.47 9.02 -8.19
CA THR A 11 -5.19 7.76 -8.87
C THR A 11 -5.82 7.71 -10.25
N ASN A 12 -5.22 6.94 -11.16
CA ASN A 12 -5.73 6.71 -12.51
C ASN A 12 -6.96 5.81 -12.51
N GLU A 13 -7.64 5.79 -13.66
CA GLU A 13 -8.89 5.04 -13.84
C GLU A 13 -8.69 3.54 -13.63
N GLU A 14 -7.56 2.97 -14.08
CA GLU A 14 -7.28 1.56 -13.90
C GLU A 14 -7.16 1.15 -12.43
N PHE A 15 -6.47 1.94 -11.61
CA PHE A 15 -6.38 1.66 -10.18
C PHE A 15 -7.71 1.89 -9.47
N LEU A 16 -8.47 2.91 -9.88
CA LEU A 16 -9.80 3.19 -9.33
C LEU A 16 -10.77 2.03 -9.58
N MET A 17 -10.76 1.44 -10.78
CA MET A 17 -11.56 0.23 -11.05
C MET A 17 -11.18 -0.93 -10.12
N LEU A 18 -9.89 -1.16 -9.89
CA LEU A 18 -9.44 -2.21 -8.95
C LEU A 18 -9.88 -1.92 -7.50
N LEU A 19 -9.86 -0.65 -7.09
CA LEU A 19 -10.34 -0.24 -5.78
C LEU A 19 -11.85 -0.43 -5.65
N GLU A 20 -12.63 -0.07 -6.67
CA GLU A 20 -14.08 -0.25 -6.70
C GLU A 20 -14.47 -1.73 -6.69
N GLU A 21 -13.76 -2.58 -7.43
CA GLU A 21 -13.92 -4.05 -7.38
C GLU A 21 -13.70 -4.56 -5.94
N PHE A 22 -12.63 -4.11 -5.27
CA PHE A 22 -12.36 -4.48 -3.89
C PHE A 22 -13.43 -3.98 -2.90
N GLU A 23 -13.93 -2.76 -3.06
CA GLU A 23 -14.90 -2.14 -2.16
C GLU A 23 -16.33 -2.68 -2.34
N SER A 24 -16.67 -3.10 -3.56
CA SER A 24 -17.97 -3.72 -3.86
C SER A 24 -18.01 -5.22 -3.53
N GLU A 25 -16.87 -5.86 -3.33
CA GLU A 25 -16.79 -7.29 -3.01
C GLU A 25 -17.24 -7.60 -1.57
N SER A 26 -18.13 -8.58 -1.47
CA SER A 26 -18.70 -9.07 -0.22
C SER A 26 -17.96 -10.28 0.36
N GLU A 27 -17.32 -11.08 -0.50
CA GLU A 27 -16.58 -12.28 -0.13
C GLU A 27 -15.14 -11.95 0.29
N ARG A 28 -14.79 -12.25 1.55
CA ARG A 28 -13.47 -11.92 2.12
C ARG A 28 -12.30 -12.53 1.36
N HIS A 29 -12.42 -13.77 0.91
CA HIS A 29 -11.39 -14.45 0.11
C HIS A 29 -11.14 -13.73 -1.22
N GLN A 30 -12.21 -13.24 -1.87
CA GLN A 30 -12.10 -12.49 -3.09
C GLN A 30 -11.49 -11.10 -2.83
N ARG A 31 -11.87 -10.43 -1.74
CA ARG A 31 -11.20 -9.18 -1.28
C ARG A 31 -9.69 -9.36 -1.06
N ALA A 32 -9.25 -10.48 -0.50
CA ALA A 32 -7.83 -10.77 -0.33
C ALA A 32 -7.10 -10.95 -1.68
N ARG A 33 -7.77 -11.53 -2.68
CA ARG A 33 -7.23 -11.61 -4.05
C ARG A 33 -7.18 -10.23 -4.73
N ASP A 34 -8.18 -9.40 -4.50
CA ASP A 34 -8.21 -8.05 -5.08
C ASP A 34 -7.14 -7.15 -4.46
N LEU A 35 -6.81 -7.31 -3.18
CA LEU A 35 -5.60 -6.71 -2.58
C LEU A 35 -4.33 -7.12 -3.32
N CYS A 36 -4.16 -8.41 -3.65
CA CYS A 36 -3.01 -8.87 -4.42
C CYS A 36 -2.95 -8.22 -5.80
N ARG A 37 -4.11 -8.07 -6.47
CA ARG A 37 -4.21 -7.39 -7.78
C ARG A 37 -3.84 -5.92 -7.69
N MET A 38 -4.36 -5.20 -6.70
CA MET A 38 -4.01 -3.79 -6.45
C MET A 38 -2.52 -3.62 -6.16
N SER A 39 -1.95 -4.42 -5.25
CA SER A 39 -0.50 -4.40 -4.95
C SER A 39 0.34 -4.74 -6.18
N GLY A 40 -0.09 -5.72 -6.98
CA GLY A 40 0.56 -6.08 -8.24
C GLY A 40 0.57 -4.93 -9.25
N TYR A 41 -0.56 -4.21 -9.36
CA TYR A 41 -0.68 -3.04 -10.23
C TYR A 41 0.26 -1.90 -9.81
N LEU A 42 0.39 -1.63 -8.50
CA LEU A 42 1.34 -0.62 -8.01
C LEU A 42 2.79 -1.01 -8.30
N ARG A 43 3.15 -2.29 -8.20
CA ARG A 43 4.49 -2.76 -8.61
C ARG A 43 4.71 -2.57 -10.10
N PHE A 44 3.71 -2.90 -10.93
CA PHE A 44 3.76 -2.64 -12.37
C PHE A 44 4.01 -1.15 -12.66
N LEU A 45 3.23 -0.26 -12.05
CA LEU A 45 3.42 1.19 -12.19
C LEU A 45 4.80 1.65 -11.75
N PHE A 46 5.32 1.11 -10.64
CA PHE A 46 6.68 1.42 -10.20
C PHE A 46 7.73 1.01 -11.25
N PHE A 47 7.62 -0.19 -11.83
CA PHE A 47 8.54 -0.61 -12.88
C PHE A 47 8.42 0.24 -14.15
N GLU A 48 7.21 0.59 -14.58
CA GLU A 48 7.00 1.53 -15.69
C GLU A 48 7.62 2.90 -15.41
N THR A 49 7.47 3.40 -14.17
CA THR A 49 8.07 4.67 -13.74
C THR A 49 9.61 4.60 -13.70
N LEU A 50 10.19 3.43 -13.41
CA LEU A 50 11.65 3.23 -13.47
C LEU A 50 12.17 3.14 -14.92
N HIS A 51 11.34 2.73 -15.87
CA HIS A 51 11.73 2.42 -17.26
C HIS A 51 11.45 3.57 -18.25
N GLU A 52 11.68 4.83 -17.85
CA GLU A 52 11.76 6.01 -18.74
C GLU A 52 12.91 5.93 -19.81
N ASN A 53 13.36 4.73 -20.19
CA ASN A 53 14.27 4.43 -21.30
C ASN A 53 13.86 3.20 -22.16
N VAL A 54 12.70 2.56 -21.90
CA VAL A 54 12.13 1.58 -22.86
C VAL A 54 11.35 2.40 -23.89
N GLN A 55 11.68 2.23 -25.17
CA GLN A 55 11.28 3.10 -26.28
C GLN A 55 9.76 3.28 -26.51
N ASP A 56 8.89 2.68 -25.68
CA ASP A 56 7.43 2.79 -25.74
C ASP A 56 6.74 2.94 -24.36
N ALA A 57 7.49 3.18 -23.27
CA ALA A 57 6.88 3.41 -21.95
C ALA A 57 6.15 4.76 -21.93
N ARG A 58 4.82 4.73 -22.05
CA ARG A 58 3.95 5.90 -21.87
C ARG A 58 3.84 6.19 -20.37
N GLY A 59 4.91 6.77 -19.80
CA GLY A 59 4.95 7.45 -18.50
C GLY A 59 4.21 6.73 -17.36
N GLY A 60 4.95 5.97 -16.56
CA GLY A 60 4.42 5.41 -15.31
C GLY A 60 3.76 6.50 -14.44
N ASP A 61 2.60 6.19 -13.87
CA ASP A 61 1.84 7.14 -13.06
C ASP A 61 2.35 7.17 -11.62
N LEU A 62 3.36 8.01 -11.40
CA LEU A 62 3.95 8.24 -10.07
C LEU A 62 2.92 8.76 -9.05
N ARG A 63 1.88 9.50 -9.48
CA ARG A 63 0.86 9.98 -8.55
C ARG A 63 -0.02 8.83 -8.07
N THR A 64 -0.45 7.96 -8.99
CA THR A 64 -1.16 6.74 -8.64
C THR A 64 -0.33 5.84 -7.75
N LEU A 65 0.98 5.74 -8.00
CA LEU A 65 1.87 4.97 -7.14
C LEU A 65 1.92 5.54 -5.71
N ILE A 66 2.13 6.86 -5.57
CA ILE A 66 2.19 7.53 -4.28
C ILE A 66 0.86 7.42 -3.51
N CYS A 67 -0.27 7.60 -4.18
CA CYS A 67 -1.60 7.60 -3.57
C CYS A 67 -2.16 6.20 -3.34
N GLY A 68 -1.85 5.25 -4.22
CA GLY A 68 -2.34 3.89 -4.17
C GLY A 68 -1.67 3.03 -3.10
N ILE A 69 -0.38 3.26 -2.82
CA ILE A 69 0.35 2.58 -1.73
C ILE A 69 -0.37 2.74 -0.37
N PRO A 70 -0.69 3.96 0.11
CA PRO A 70 -1.43 4.13 1.37
C PRO A 70 -2.79 3.44 1.35
N LEU A 71 -3.52 3.51 0.22
CA LEU A 71 -4.83 2.87 0.09
C LEU A 71 -4.73 1.35 0.24
N VAL A 72 -3.78 0.71 -0.46
CA VAL A 72 -3.54 -0.74 -0.34
C VAL A 72 -3.14 -1.11 1.09
N VAL A 73 -2.19 -0.40 1.70
CA VAL A 73 -1.76 -0.69 3.08
C VAL A 73 -2.95 -0.65 4.03
N MET A 74 -3.77 0.40 3.98
CA MET A 74 -4.91 0.54 4.89
C MET A 74 -5.95 -0.57 4.73
N ARG A 75 -6.28 -0.94 3.49
CA ARG A 75 -7.20 -2.05 3.22
C ARG A 75 -6.62 -3.41 3.61
N SER A 76 -5.31 -3.60 3.44
CA SER A 76 -4.62 -4.80 3.91
C SER A 76 -4.61 -4.90 5.45
N VAL A 77 -4.42 -3.79 6.16
CA VAL A 77 -4.54 -3.76 7.63
C VAL A 77 -5.94 -4.19 8.06
N GLU A 78 -7.01 -3.63 7.47
CA GLU A 78 -8.39 -3.98 7.81
C GLU A 78 -8.66 -5.49 7.69
N LEU A 79 -8.18 -6.13 6.62
CA LEU A 79 -8.32 -7.58 6.41
C LEU A 79 -7.42 -8.42 7.31
N CYS A 80 -6.18 -7.98 7.53
CA CYS A 80 -5.22 -8.60 8.44
C CYS A 80 -5.74 -8.59 9.91
N GLU A 81 -6.43 -7.53 10.33
CA GLU A 81 -7.02 -7.43 11.69
C GLU A 81 -8.34 -8.20 11.84
N SER A 82 -9.17 -8.24 10.79
CA SER A 82 -10.57 -8.68 10.91
C SER A 82 -10.84 -10.11 10.43
N SER A 83 -9.88 -10.80 9.78
CA SER A 83 -10.11 -12.18 9.33
C SER A 83 -9.84 -13.22 10.42
N ALA A 84 -10.84 -14.09 10.62
CA ALA A 84 -10.72 -15.29 11.46
C ALA A 84 -10.09 -16.47 10.69
N ASN A 85 -10.00 -16.37 9.35
CA ASN A 85 -9.33 -17.34 8.50
C ASN A 85 -7.83 -17.01 8.46
N VAL A 86 -7.00 -17.97 8.86
CA VAL A 86 -5.54 -17.81 8.96
C VAL A 86 -4.93 -17.54 7.59
N GLU A 87 -5.34 -18.26 6.54
CA GLU A 87 -4.77 -18.11 5.20
C GLU A 87 -5.08 -16.73 4.61
N GLU A 88 -6.32 -16.25 4.75
CA GLU A 88 -6.72 -14.91 4.30
C GLU A 88 -5.97 -13.82 5.05
N ARG A 89 -5.81 -14.00 6.37
CA ARG A 89 -5.07 -13.07 7.21
C ARG A 89 -3.62 -13.00 6.79
N GLU A 90 -2.93 -14.14 6.71
CA GLU A 90 -1.52 -14.21 6.30
C GLU A 90 -1.31 -13.56 4.93
N LEU A 91 -2.18 -13.85 3.96
CA LEU A 91 -2.13 -13.23 2.64
C LEU A 91 -2.29 -11.71 2.70
N ALA A 92 -3.25 -11.19 3.48
CA ALA A 92 -3.44 -9.75 3.64
C ALA A 92 -2.24 -9.08 4.32
N CYS A 93 -1.68 -9.69 5.37
CA CYS A 93 -0.50 -9.18 6.06
C CYS A 93 0.76 -9.22 5.16
N ASP A 94 0.89 -10.23 4.29
CA ASP A 94 1.96 -10.31 3.29
C ASP A 94 1.84 -9.22 2.20
N VAL A 95 0.62 -8.98 1.69
CA VAL A 95 0.37 -7.86 0.76
C VAL A 95 0.71 -6.52 1.41
N MET A 96 0.31 -6.33 2.68
CA MET A 96 0.67 -5.14 3.45
C MET A 96 2.19 -4.97 3.52
N ARG A 97 2.92 -6.02 3.91
CA ARG A 97 4.38 -6.00 4.02
C ARG A 97 5.04 -5.64 2.70
N ASP A 98 4.65 -6.29 1.61
CA ASP A 98 5.19 -6.01 0.28
C ASP A 98 4.91 -4.58 -0.16
N THR A 99 3.72 -4.06 0.12
CA THR A 99 3.33 -2.69 -0.23
C THR A 99 4.12 -1.67 0.59
N LEU A 100 4.42 -1.96 1.85
CA LEU A 100 5.31 -1.14 2.67
C LEU A 100 6.74 -1.16 2.15
N TYR A 101 7.25 -2.31 1.71
CA TYR A 101 8.55 -2.36 1.02
C TYR A 101 8.56 -1.52 -0.25
N LEU A 102 7.49 -1.57 -1.06
CA LEU A 102 7.34 -0.71 -2.23
C LEU A 102 7.38 0.77 -1.82
N ALA A 103 6.69 1.15 -0.75
CA ALA A 103 6.73 2.51 -0.21
C ALA A 103 8.16 2.96 0.15
N LEU A 104 8.96 2.11 0.81
CA LEU A 104 10.37 2.41 1.09
C LEU A 104 11.18 2.61 -0.19
N ILE A 105 10.95 1.79 -1.22
CA ILE A 105 11.67 1.88 -2.49
C ILE A 105 11.29 3.17 -3.23
N VAL A 106 10.00 3.52 -3.26
CA VAL A 106 9.51 4.78 -3.84
C VAL A 106 10.13 5.97 -3.12
N ALA A 107 10.11 5.97 -1.79
CA ALA A 107 10.70 7.03 -0.97
C ALA A 107 12.23 7.17 -1.20
N ARG A 108 12.95 6.06 -1.41
CA ARG A 108 14.37 6.07 -1.79
C ARG A 108 14.60 6.69 -3.17
N LYS A 109 13.75 6.33 -4.14
CA LYS A 109 13.95 6.69 -5.54
C LYS A 109 13.56 8.14 -5.83
N PHE A 110 12.46 8.60 -5.26
CA PHE A 110 11.85 9.89 -5.59
C PHE A 110 11.91 10.92 -4.45
N GLY A 111 12.38 10.53 -3.26
CA GLY A 111 12.51 11.40 -2.09
C GLY A 111 11.36 11.24 -1.09
N LYS A 112 11.40 12.04 -0.01
CA LYS A 112 10.33 12.03 1.01
C LYS A 112 9.01 12.48 0.38
N ASP A 113 8.00 11.65 0.51
CA ASP A 113 6.62 11.97 0.13
C ASP A 113 5.71 11.98 1.36
N GLU A 114 4.83 12.99 1.45
CA GLU A 114 3.90 13.18 2.57
C GLU A 114 2.90 12.02 2.71
N GLY A 115 2.50 11.38 1.61
CA GLY A 115 1.64 10.20 1.64
C GLY A 115 2.31 9.01 2.27
N ILE A 116 3.59 8.78 1.98
CA ILE A 116 4.36 7.69 2.59
C ILE A 116 4.60 7.97 4.09
N LEU A 117 4.78 9.24 4.47
CA LEU A 117 4.85 9.65 5.88
C LEU A 117 3.52 9.48 6.62
N ASN A 118 2.40 9.65 5.95
CA ASN A 118 1.08 9.42 6.52
C ASN A 118 0.84 7.93 6.82
N ILE A 119 1.30 7.03 5.96
CA ILE A 119 1.28 5.57 6.22
C ILE A 119 1.97 5.26 7.55
N LEU A 120 3.15 5.85 7.77
CA LEU A 120 3.90 5.70 9.02
C LEU A 120 3.08 6.10 10.24
N SER A 121 2.44 7.26 10.16
CA SER A 121 1.63 7.80 11.25
C SER A 121 0.42 6.90 11.53
N GLU A 122 -0.25 6.40 10.50
CA GLU A 122 -1.42 5.53 10.64
C GLU A 122 -1.06 4.15 11.20
N LEU A 123 0.05 3.54 10.75
CA LEU A 123 0.54 2.28 11.29
C LEU A 123 0.97 2.37 12.76
N ILE A 124 1.59 3.49 13.17
CA ILE A 124 1.96 3.72 14.57
C ILE A 124 0.71 3.84 15.44
N VAL A 125 -0.28 4.63 15.01
CA VAL A 125 -1.56 4.78 15.74
C VAL A 125 -2.27 3.45 15.88
N LYS A 126 -2.29 2.61 14.84
CA LYS A 126 -2.91 1.28 14.91
C LYS A 126 -2.13 0.29 15.78
N SER A 127 -0.80 0.29 15.70
CA SER A 127 0.06 -0.52 16.60
C SER A 127 -0.16 -0.18 18.07
N ASP A 128 -0.33 1.10 18.40
CA ASP A 128 -0.53 1.55 19.79
C ASP A 128 -1.93 1.21 20.34
N GLN A 129 -2.89 0.88 19.46
CA GLN A 129 -4.25 0.46 19.83
C GLN A 129 -4.36 -1.03 20.20
N GLY A 130 -3.25 -1.79 20.17
CA GLY A 130 -3.18 -3.15 20.72
C GLY A 130 -3.78 -4.24 19.83
N SER A 131 -4.05 -3.96 18.55
CA SER A 131 -4.49 -4.96 17.57
C SER A 131 -3.29 -5.66 16.92
N VAL A 132 -3.07 -6.91 17.32
CA VAL A 132 -2.21 -7.92 16.66
C VAL A 132 -0.69 -7.64 16.68
N ASP A 133 0.08 -8.56 17.28
CA ASP A 133 1.55 -8.51 17.38
C ASP A 133 2.23 -8.30 16.01
N GLU A 134 1.68 -8.88 14.93
CA GLU A 134 2.25 -8.82 13.58
C GLU A 134 2.25 -7.40 12.99
N ILE A 135 1.19 -6.62 13.18
CA ILE A 135 1.11 -5.23 12.68
C ILE A 135 2.08 -4.35 13.46
N SER A 136 2.18 -4.56 14.78
CA SER A 136 3.14 -3.81 15.61
C SER A 136 4.59 -4.10 15.21
N ILE A 137 4.92 -5.35 14.90
CA ILE A 137 6.25 -5.74 14.38
C ILE A 137 6.51 -5.05 13.05
N LEU A 138 5.56 -5.13 12.09
CA LEU A 138 5.72 -4.52 10.77
C LEU A 138 5.82 -3.00 10.82
N ALA A 139 5.05 -2.34 11.68
CA ALA A 139 5.14 -0.90 11.90
C ALA A 139 6.52 -0.49 12.44
N LYS A 140 7.08 -1.25 13.39
CA LYS A 140 8.42 -1.00 13.94
C LYS A 140 9.52 -1.23 12.91
N GLU A 141 9.44 -2.31 12.14
CA GLU A 141 10.40 -2.63 11.07
C GLU A 141 10.37 -1.57 9.96
N PHE A 142 9.19 -1.17 9.52
CA PHE A 142 9.00 -0.11 8.53
C PHE A 142 9.52 1.22 9.04
N SER A 143 9.18 1.64 10.27
CA SER A 143 9.65 2.88 10.88
C SER A 143 11.17 2.93 11.02
N SER A 144 11.79 1.85 11.51
CA SER A 144 13.24 1.73 11.62
C SER A 144 13.90 1.84 10.24
N SER A 145 13.34 1.17 9.24
CA SER A 145 13.84 1.20 7.87
C SER A 145 13.70 2.58 7.24
N PHE A 146 12.56 3.25 7.41
CA PHE A 146 12.28 4.57 6.86
C PHE A 146 13.17 5.65 7.49
N ILE A 147 13.33 5.66 8.81
CA ILE A 147 14.21 6.61 9.52
C ILE A 147 15.66 6.51 8.99
N LYS A 148 16.15 5.28 8.76
CA LYS A 148 17.49 5.03 8.21
C LYS A 148 17.68 5.59 6.80
N LEU A 149 16.61 5.84 6.03
CA LEU A 149 16.71 6.38 4.67
C LEU A 149 16.96 7.87 4.61
N PHE A 150 16.73 8.57 5.70
CA PHE A 150 16.78 10.02 5.75
C PHE A 150 17.73 10.55 6.84
N ARG A 151 18.62 9.68 7.33
CA ARG A 151 19.79 10.01 8.14
C ARG A 151 21.04 9.81 7.30
#